data_AF-A0A447U1Z3-F1
#
_entry.id   AF-A0A447U1Z3-F1
#
_cell.length_a   1.000
_cell.length_b   1.000
_cell.length_c   1.000
_cell.angle_alpha   90.00
_cell.angle_beta   90.00
_cell.angle_gamma   90.00
#
_symmetry.space_group_name_H-M   'P 1'
#
loop_
_entity.id
_entity.type
_entity.pdbx_description
1 polymer ?
#
loop_
_entity_poly.entity_id
_entity_poly.type
_entity_poly.pdbx_seq_one_letter_code
_entity_poly.pdbx_strand_id
1 'polypeptide(L)'
;MKALQNARLNAPLDIYVKVNSGMNRLGFQPERAQTVWQQLRAMRNVGEMTLMSHFAQADHPEGIGEAMRRIALATEGLQCAYSLSNSAATLWHPQAHYDWVRPGIILYGASPSGQWRDIADTGLKPVMTLSSEIIGVQTLSAGERVGYGGGYSVTQEQRIWHRRGGLCRWLSTAMRRPGRLCWWTVSVPEQ
;
A
#
# COMPACT_ATOMS: atom_id res chain seq x y z
N MET A 1 12.37 -8.80 -22.73
CA MET A 1 13.33 -8.31 -23.74
C MET A 1 13.04 -8.88 -25.12
N LYS A 2 13.12 -10.20 -25.37
CA LYS A 2 12.79 -10.78 -26.70
C LYS A 2 11.41 -10.38 -27.25
N ALA A 3 10.39 -10.32 -26.38
CA ALA A 3 9.06 -9.88 -26.77
C ALA A 3 9.05 -8.44 -27.33
N LEU A 4 9.70 -7.50 -26.63
CA LEU A 4 9.84 -6.12 -27.10
C LEU A 4 10.69 -6.02 -28.37
N GLN A 5 11.75 -6.81 -28.49
CA GLN A 5 12.61 -6.80 -29.68
C GLN A 5 11.89 -7.31 -30.93
N ASN A 6 11.06 -8.34 -30.79
CA ASN A 6 10.38 -9.00 -31.91
C ASN A 6 9.00 -8.39 -32.22
N ALA A 7 8.48 -7.52 -31.35
CA ALA A 7 7.19 -6.90 -31.55
C ALA A 7 7.19 -6.00 -32.80
N ARG A 8 6.07 -6.01 -33.54
CA ARG A 8 5.79 -5.02 -34.58
C ARG A 8 4.84 -4.00 -33.98
N LEU A 9 5.40 -2.88 -33.54
CA LEU A 9 4.65 -1.77 -32.96
C LEU A 9 4.58 -0.63 -33.96
N ASN A 10 3.46 0.10 -33.94
CA ASN A 10 3.28 1.30 -34.78
C ASN A 10 4.07 2.50 -34.24
N ALA A 11 4.38 2.51 -32.95
CA ALA A 11 5.22 3.49 -32.28
C ALA A 11 6.04 2.83 -31.15
N PRO A 12 7.19 3.39 -30.77
CA PRO A 12 7.94 2.95 -29.59
C PRO A 12 7.11 3.08 -28.31
N LEU A 13 7.40 2.26 -27.31
CA LEU A 13 6.75 2.29 -26.01
C LEU A 13 7.64 2.94 -24.96
N ASP A 14 7.05 3.84 -24.18
CA ASP A 14 7.68 4.35 -22.96
C ASP A 14 7.60 3.27 -21.88
N ILE A 15 8.74 3.02 -21.21
CA ILE A 15 8.87 1.90 -20.29
C ILE A 15 9.45 2.30 -18.94
N TYR A 16 9.02 1.56 -17.92
CA TYR A 16 9.57 1.65 -16.58
C TYR A 16 10.49 0.45 -16.34
N VAL A 17 11.79 0.72 -16.20
CA VAL A 17 12.79 -0.32 -15.89
C VAL A 17 12.88 -0.48 -14.38
N LYS A 18 12.30 -1.55 -13.87
CA LYS A 18 12.24 -1.80 -12.44
C LYS A 18 13.53 -2.43 -11.91
N VAL A 19 14.17 -1.79 -10.93
CA VAL A 19 15.34 -2.31 -10.21
C VAL A 19 14.92 -2.79 -8.81
N ASN A 20 15.39 -3.97 -8.44
CA ASN A 20 15.21 -4.52 -7.10
C ASN A 20 16.18 -3.85 -6.12
N SER A 21 15.66 -3.01 -5.24
CA SER A 21 16.43 -2.30 -4.21
C SER A 21 16.38 -2.97 -2.83
N GLY A 22 15.85 -4.20 -2.73
CA GLY A 22 15.75 -4.94 -1.47
C GLY A 22 14.38 -5.52 -1.14
N MET A 23 13.33 -5.18 -1.90
CA MET A 23 11.99 -5.77 -1.70
C MET A 23 11.91 -7.24 -2.16
N ASN A 24 12.80 -7.68 -3.05
CA ASN A 24 12.90 -9.07 -3.53
C ASN A 24 11.59 -9.66 -4.07
N ARG A 25 10.74 -8.81 -4.65
CA ARG A 25 9.45 -9.21 -5.25
C ARG A 25 9.50 -9.19 -6.77
N LEU A 26 9.90 -8.06 -7.35
CA LEU A 26 9.98 -7.83 -8.80
C LEU A 26 11.09 -6.83 -9.09
N GLY A 27 11.71 -6.96 -10.27
CA GLY A 27 12.73 -6.05 -10.78
C GLY A 27 14.04 -6.77 -11.11
N PHE A 28 14.86 -6.13 -11.93
CA PHE A 28 16.21 -6.59 -12.22
C PHE A 28 17.10 -6.42 -11.00
N GLN A 29 18.04 -7.35 -10.83
CA GLN A 29 19.05 -7.20 -9.79
C GLN A 29 19.94 -5.99 -10.10
N PRO A 30 20.42 -5.25 -9.08
CA PRO A 30 21.26 -4.06 -9.24
C PRO A 30 22.41 -4.25 -10.23
N GLU A 31 23.08 -5.41 -10.18
CA GLU A 31 24.26 -5.73 -10.99
C GLU A 31 23.93 -5.88 -12.48
N ARG A 32 22.65 -6.10 -12.80
CA ARG A 32 22.16 -6.24 -14.18
C ARG A 32 21.48 -4.98 -14.70
N ALA A 33 21.25 -3.98 -13.85
CA ALA A 33 20.44 -2.81 -14.19
C ALA A 33 21.05 -2.04 -15.37
N GLN A 34 22.35 -1.73 -15.32
CA GLN A 34 23.04 -1.01 -16.41
C GLN A 34 23.02 -1.79 -17.73
N THR A 35 23.36 -3.09 -17.70
CA THR A 35 23.35 -3.92 -18.90
C THR A 35 21.97 -3.97 -19.54
N VAL A 36 20.93 -4.16 -18.74
CA VAL A 36 19.54 -4.21 -19.22
C VAL A 36 19.12 -2.84 -19.76
N TRP A 37 19.51 -1.76 -19.09
CA TRP A 37 19.22 -0.40 -19.54
C TRP A 37 19.78 -0.14 -20.94
N GLN A 38 21.07 -0.42 -21.15
CA GLN A 38 21.73 -0.25 -22.45
C GLN A 38 21.09 -1.12 -23.54
N GLN A 39 20.76 -2.37 -23.21
CA GLN A 39 20.07 -3.28 -24.14
C GLN A 39 18.70 -2.76 -24.57
N LEU A 40 17.90 -2.24 -23.62
CA LEU A 40 16.59 -1.69 -23.91
C LEU A 40 16.67 -0.40 -24.71
N ARG A 41 17.61 0.50 -24.36
CA ARG A 41 17.82 1.78 -25.07
C ARG A 41 18.21 1.59 -26.53
N ALA A 42 18.89 0.50 -26.87
CA ALA A 42 19.25 0.16 -28.24
C ALA A 42 18.09 -0.42 -29.07
N MET A 43 16.93 -0.70 -28.47
CA MET A 43 15.79 -1.29 -29.18
C MET A 43 14.93 -0.20 -29.83
N ARG A 44 14.65 -0.36 -31.14
CA ARG A 44 13.76 0.53 -31.90
C ARG A 44 12.35 0.67 -31.31
N ASN A 45 11.89 -0.32 -30.55
CA ASN A 45 10.54 -0.40 -30.00
C ASN A 45 10.44 0.25 -28.61
N VAL A 46 11.53 0.80 -28.09
CA VAL A 46 11.60 1.47 -26.78
C VAL A 46 11.73 2.97 -27.01
N GLY A 47 10.82 3.73 -26.41
CA GLY A 47 10.82 5.19 -26.37
C GLY A 47 11.51 5.69 -25.11
N GLU A 48 10.83 6.53 -24.34
CA GLU A 48 11.34 7.05 -23.08
C GLU A 48 11.49 5.95 -22.02
N MET A 49 12.54 6.08 -21.21
CA MET A 49 12.85 5.11 -20.18
C MET A 49 12.90 5.79 -18.82
N THR A 50 12.10 5.28 -17.88
CA THR A 50 12.10 5.73 -16.48
C THR A 50 12.59 4.60 -15.58
N LEU A 51 13.53 4.91 -14.68
CA LEU A 51 13.94 3.96 -13.67
C LEU A 51 12.88 3.86 -12.58
N MET A 52 12.47 2.64 -12.25
CA MET A 52 11.50 2.38 -11.19
C MET A 52 12.12 1.58 -10.05
N SER A 53 11.83 1.94 -8.81
CA SER A 53 11.97 1.01 -7.69
C SER A 53 10.85 1.19 -6.68
N HIS A 54 10.83 0.36 -5.64
CA HIS A 54 9.79 0.38 -4.63
C HIS A 54 10.39 0.07 -3.25
N PHE A 55 10.32 1.05 -2.35
CA PHE A 55 10.87 0.92 -1.01
C PHE A 55 10.06 -0.08 -0.17
N ALA A 56 10.76 -0.98 0.52
CA ALA A 56 10.17 -1.98 1.39
C ALA A 56 9.93 -1.50 2.82
N GLN A 57 10.70 -0.50 3.28
CA GLN A 57 10.76 -0.07 4.68
C GLN A 57 10.65 1.45 4.82
N ALA A 58 10.01 2.13 3.85
CA ALA A 58 9.88 3.60 3.89
C ALA A 58 9.02 4.12 5.07
N ASP A 59 8.23 3.24 5.68
CA ASP A 59 7.40 3.44 6.87
C ASP A 59 8.03 2.94 8.17
N HIS A 60 9.26 2.42 8.11
CA HIS A 60 9.99 1.87 9.25
C HIS A 60 11.21 2.74 9.61
N PRO A 61 11.75 2.64 10.84
CA PRO A 61 12.90 3.43 11.28
C PRO A 61 14.17 3.26 10.42
N GLU A 62 14.38 2.06 9.85
CA GLU A 62 15.49 1.77 8.94
C GLU A 62 15.41 2.60 7.64
N GLY A 63 14.20 3.00 7.25
CA GLY A 63 13.93 3.93 6.16
C GLY A 63 14.36 3.43 4.79
N ILE A 64 14.87 4.36 3.97
CA ILE A 64 15.17 4.12 2.55
C ILE A 64 16.66 4.11 2.21
N GLY A 65 17.54 4.33 3.19
CA GLY A 65 18.97 4.62 2.95
C GLY A 65 19.69 3.54 2.16
N GLU A 66 19.58 2.28 2.59
CA GLU A 66 20.24 1.16 1.89
C GLU A 66 19.64 0.92 0.49
N ALA A 67 18.33 1.07 0.34
CA ALA A 67 17.66 0.96 -0.96
C ALA A 67 18.14 2.06 -1.92
N MET A 68 18.26 3.30 -1.45
CA MET A 68 18.79 4.43 -2.21
C MET A 68 20.23 4.21 -2.63
N ARG A 69 21.08 3.71 -1.73
CA ARG A 69 22.49 3.37 -2.04
C ARG A 69 22.59 2.31 -3.13
N ARG A 70 21.78 1.25 -3.06
CA ARG A 70 21.73 0.20 -4.08
C ARG A 70 21.27 0.74 -5.44
N ILE A 71 20.26 1.59 -5.44
CA ILE A 71 19.75 2.22 -6.66
C ILE A 71 20.84 3.09 -7.29
N ALA A 72 21.47 3.97 -6.50
CA ALA A 72 22.53 4.86 -6.98
C ALA A 72 23.71 4.10 -7.60
N LEU A 73 24.15 3.00 -6.97
CA LEU A 73 25.19 2.12 -7.54
C LEU A 73 24.72 1.43 -8.83
N ALA A 74 23.48 0.94 -8.85
CA ALA A 74 22.91 0.26 -10.01
C ALA A 74 22.74 1.18 -11.22
N THR A 75 22.63 2.49 -11.00
CA THR A 75 22.35 3.49 -12.03
C THR A 75 23.41 4.57 -12.17
N GLU A 76 24.60 4.30 -11.63
CA GLU A 76 25.74 5.18 -11.78
C GLU A 76 26.00 5.48 -13.27
N GLY A 77 26.08 6.77 -13.61
CA GLY A 77 26.26 7.23 -14.99
C GLY A 77 25.03 7.16 -15.90
N LEU A 78 23.88 6.67 -15.41
CA LEU A 78 22.63 6.68 -16.18
C LEU A 78 21.90 8.03 -16.01
N GLN A 79 21.76 8.75 -17.12
CA GLN A 79 20.88 9.92 -17.19
C GLN A 79 19.47 9.45 -17.56
N CYS A 80 18.56 9.46 -16.59
CA CYS A 80 17.17 9.06 -16.77
C CYS A 80 16.26 9.64 -15.69
N ALA A 81 14.95 9.63 -15.95
CA ALA A 81 13.95 9.96 -14.95
C ALA A 81 13.83 8.83 -13.91
N TYR A 82 13.51 9.20 -12.67
CA TYR A 82 13.36 8.27 -11.56
C TYR A 82 11.92 8.29 -11.01
N SER A 83 11.41 7.10 -10.73
CA SER A 83 10.18 6.87 -9.97
C SER A 83 10.45 5.88 -8.85
N LEU A 84 10.67 6.39 -7.64
CA LEU A 84 11.03 5.55 -6.49
C LEU A 84 9.94 5.56 -5.41
N SER A 85 9.35 6.73 -5.17
CA SER A 85 8.49 6.96 -4.02
C SER A 85 7.14 6.25 -4.12
N ASN A 86 6.81 5.49 -3.08
CA ASN A 86 5.45 5.03 -2.77
C ASN A 86 4.80 5.99 -1.77
N SER A 87 3.63 5.67 -1.20
CA SER A 87 2.96 6.54 -0.23
C SER A 87 3.85 6.94 0.97
N ALA A 88 4.55 5.99 1.57
CA ALA A 88 5.40 6.25 2.74
C ALA A 88 6.60 7.15 2.38
N ALA A 89 7.28 6.85 1.26
CA ALA A 89 8.39 7.69 0.80
C ALA A 89 7.92 9.08 0.34
N THR A 90 6.73 9.19 -0.25
CA THR A 90 6.15 10.48 -0.62
C THR A 90 5.91 11.34 0.62
N LEU A 91 5.46 10.73 1.72
CA LEU A 91 5.12 11.44 2.94
C LEU A 91 6.34 11.81 3.79
N TRP A 92 7.28 10.88 3.96
CA TRP A 92 8.36 11.02 4.96
C TRP A 92 9.76 11.17 4.37
N HIS A 93 9.92 11.02 3.05
CA HIS A 93 11.23 11.02 2.40
C HIS A 93 11.25 11.92 1.15
N PRO A 94 11.16 13.27 1.32
CA PRO A 94 11.13 14.22 0.20
C PRO A 94 12.34 14.12 -0.73
N GLN A 95 13.49 13.71 -0.21
CA GLN A 95 14.70 13.46 -0.99
C GLN A 95 14.56 12.33 -2.04
N ALA A 96 13.50 11.52 -1.97
CA ALA A 96 13.23 10.42 -2.89
C ALA A 96 12.06 10.69 -3.85
N HIS A 97 11.55 11.93 -3.93
CA HIS A 97 10.44 12.28 -4.82
C HIS A 97 10.82 12.15 -6.30
N TYR A 98 12.01 12.63 -6.68
CA TYR A 98 12.51 12.64 -8.05
C TYR A 98 11.44 13.14 -9.06
N ASP A 99 11.43 12.60 -10.28
CA ASP A 99 10.53 13.01 -11.36
C ASP A 99 9.10 12.52 -11.16
N TRP A 100 8.92 11.32 -10.57
CA TRP A 100 7.60 10.70 -10.42
C TRP A 100 7.40 10.04 -9.04
N VAL A 101 6.47 10.60 -8.26
CA VAL A 101 5.93 9.95 -7.05
C VAL A 101 4.74 9.06 -7.38
N ARG A 102 4.53 7.99 -6.60
CA ARG A 102 3.40 7.06 -6.77
C ARG A 102 2.61 6.90 -5.46
N PRO A 103 1.85 7.93 -5.06
CA PRO A 103 0.98 7.85 -3.90
C PRO A 103 -0.13 6.82 -4.15
N GLY A 104 -0.27 5.86 -3.24
CA GLY A 104 -1.32 4.85 -3.25
C GLY A 104 -2.27 5.09 -2.08
N ILE A 105 -2.02 4.39 -0.97
CA ILE A 105 -2.89 4.46 0.23
C ILE A 105 -3.15 5.89 0.76
N ILE A 106 -2.20 6.83 0.60
CA ILE A 106 -2.38 8.22 1.05
C ILE A 106 -3.39 9.00 0.19
N LEU A 107 -3.63 8.61 -1.07
CA LEU A 107 -4.71 9.18 -1.89
C LEU A 107 -6.09 8.85 -1.31
N TYR A 108 -6.19 7.80 -0.51
CA TYR A 108 -7.43 7.39 0.16
C TYR A 108 -7.54 7.93 1.58
N GLY A 109 -6.63 8.81 2.00
CA GLY A 109 -6.60 9.37 3.35
C GLY A 109 -6.26 8.34 4.43
N ALA A 110 -5.48 7.32 4.09
CA ALA A 110 -5.05 6.27 5.03
C ALA A 110 -3.53 6.24 5.18
N SER A 111 -3.07 5.99 6.41
CA SER A 111 -1.65 6.01 6.76
C SER A 111 -0.91 4.80 6.18
N PRO A 112 0.27 4.98 5.56
CA PRO A 112 1.10 3.87 5.10
C PRO A 112 1.55 2.91 6.20
N SER A 113 1.76 3.40 7.43
CA SER A 113 2.17 2.59 8.59
C SER A 113 1.01 1.81 9.23
N GLY A 114 -0.23 2.05 8.78
CA GLY A 114 -1.44 1.57 9.45
C GLY A 114 -1.83 2.35 10.71
N GLN A 115 -1.02 3.32 11.18
CA GLN A 115 -1.35 4.17 12.31
C GLN A 115 -1.94 5.51 11.83
N TRP A 116 -3.21 5.75 12.11
CA TRP A 116 -3.91 6.96 11.65
C TRP A 116 -3.28 8.27 12.14
N ARG A 117 -2.63 8.24 13.32
CA ARG A 117 -2.00 9.43 13.93
C ARG A 117 -0.90 10.01 13.06
N ASP A 118 -0.20 9.18 12.30
CA ASP A 118 0.96 9.60 11.52
C ASP A 118 0.60 10.52 10.35
N ILE A 119 -0.69 10.59 9.99
CA ILE A 119 -1.21 11.48 8.96
C ILE A 119 -2.23 12.49 9.48
N ALA A 120 -2.46 12.56 10.79
CA ALA A 120 -3.53 13.38 11.37
C ALA A 120 -3.37 14.88 11.03
N ASP A 121 -2.14 15.37 10.98
CA ASP A 121 -1.81 16.78 10.74
C ASP A 121 -1.54 17.10 9.26
N THR A 122 -1.72 16.14 8.36
CA THR A 122 -1.43 16.31 6.93
C THR A 122 -2.56 16.96 6.13
N GLY A 123 -3.75 17.10 6.73
CA GLY A 123 -4.96 17.56 6.05
C GLY A 123 -5.60 16.54 5.10
N LEU A 124 -5.04 15.33 5.01
CA LEU A 124 -5.62 14.23 4.23
C LEU A 124 -6.98 13.81 4.83
N LYS A 125 -7.97 13.64 3.96
CA LYS A 125 -9.33 13.23 4.35
C LYS A 125 -9.58 11.77 3.99
N PRO A 126 -10.12 10.94 4.90
CA PRO A 126 -10.49 9.57 4.57
C PRO A 126 -11.58 9.58 3.51
N VAL A 127 -11.39 8.81 2.43
CA VAL A 127 -12.35 8.77 1.31
C VAL A 127 -13.34 7.61 1.39
N MET A 128 -13.07 6.61 2.22
CA MET A 128 -13.90 5.41 2.37
C MET A 128 -14.53 5.37 3.75
N THR A 129 -15.85 5.17 3.79
CA THR A 129 -16.60 4.88 5.00
C THR A 129 -17.18 3.47 4.91
N LEU A 130 -16.89 2.62 5.90
CA LEU A 130 -17.51 1.30 6.04
C LEU A 130 -18.57 1.36 7.14
N SER A 131 -19.79 0.95 6.81
CA SER A 131 -20.95 1.05 7.69
C SER A 131 -21.85 -0.18 7.60
N SER A 132 -22.55 -0.49 8.68
CA SER A 132 -23.40 -1.69 8.84
C SER A 132 -24.47 -1.43 9.90
N GLU A 133 -25.55 -2.20 9.87
CA GLU A 133 -26.71 -2.04 10.74
C GLU A 133 -26.77 -3.17 11.78
N ILE A 134 -27.27 -2.87 12.97
CA ILE A 134 -27.57 -3.87 13.99
C ILE A 134 -28.89 -4.55 13.62
N ILE A 135 -28.89 -5.88 13.50
CA ILE A 135 -30.07 -6.67 13.09
C ILE A 135 -30.67 -7.49 14.22
N GLY A 136 -30.00 -7.54 15.36
CA GLY A 136 -30.47 -8.31 16.51
C GLY A 136 -29.70 -7.94 17.77
N VAL A 137 -30.38 -8.01 18.89
CA VAL A 137 -29.80 -7.77 20.21
C VAL A 137 -30.27 -8.89 21.12
N GLN A 138 -29.32 -9.54 21.80
CA GLN A 138 -29.61 -10.59 22.77
C GLN A 138 -28.86 -10.32 24.07
N THR A 139 -29.47 -10.67 25.20
CA THR A 139 -28.80 -10.67 26.50
C THR A 139 -28.35 -12.08 26.81
N LEU A 140 -27.08 -12.24 27.20
CA LEU A 140 -26.50 -13.49 27.65
C LEU A 140 -26.13 -13.38 29.13
N SER A 141 -26.42 -14.43 29.87
CA SER A 141 -26.04 -14.66 31.26
C SER A 141 -24.59 -15.10 31.39
N ALA A 142 -24.05 -15.02 32.60
CA ALA A 142 -22.73 -15.56 32.90
C ALA A 142 -22.67 -17.07 32.58
N GLY A 143 -21.60 -17.49 31.90
CA GLY A 143 -21.37 -18.87 31.48
C GLY A 143 -21.87 -19.20 30.06
N GLU A 144 -22.70 -18.35 29.44
CA GLU A 144 -23.15 -18.54 28.07
C GLU A 144 -22.05 -18.21 27.03
N ARG A 145 -22.09 -18.87 25.87
CA ARG A 145 -21.02 -18.81 24.86
C ARG A 145 -21.50 -18.22 23.53
N VAL A 146 -20.60 -17.52 22.84
CA VAL A 146 -20.87 -16.84 21.56
C VAL A 146 -20.03 -17.44 20.43
N GLY A 147 -20.66 -17.60 19.27
CA GLY A 147 -20.02 -18.01 18.01
C GLY A 147 -19.87 -19.52 17.85
N TYR A 148 -19.52 -19.95 16.63
CA TYR A 148 -19.28 -21.36 16.31
C TYR A 148 -18.14 -21.92 17.18
N GLY A 149 -18.37 -23.07 17.81
CA GLY A 149 -17.42 -23.68 18.76
C GLY A 149 -17.32 -22.96 20.12
N GLY A 150 -18.11 -21.90 20.35
CA GLY A 150 -18.15 -21.18 21.63
C GLY A 150 -16.83 -20.51 22.01
N GLY A 151 -16.10 -19.95 21.04
CA GLY A 151 -14.77 -19.35 21.25
C GLY A 151 -14.72 -18.15 22.21
N TYR A 152 -15.88 -17.58 22.57
CA TYR A 152 -16.02 -16.54 23.58
C TYR A 152 -17.05 -16.97 24.63
N SER A 153 -16.71 -16.84 25.91
CA SER A 153 -17.59 -17.09 27.04
C SER A 153 -17.83 -15.81 27.82
N VAL A 154 -19.07 -15.58 28.19
CA VAL A 154 -19.53 -14.39 28.90
C VAL A 154 -19.31 -14.60 30.41
N THR A 155 -18.61 -13.68 31.07
CA THR A 155 -18.26 -13.81 32.51
C THR A 155 -19.26 -13.16 33.47
N GLN A 156 -20.15 -12.32 32.94
CA GLN A 156 -21.20 -11.58 33.63
C GLN A 156 -22.29 -11.24 32.62
N GLU A 157 -23.50 -10.89 33.04
CA GLU A 157 -24.56 -10.54 32.08
C GLU A 157 -24.08 -9.51 31.03
N GLN A 158 -24.24 -9.83 29.75
CA GLN A 158 -23.77 -9.01 28.63
C GLN A 158 -24.80 -8.95 27.51
N ARG A 159 -24.93 -7.76 26.92
CA ARG A 159 -25.73 -7.54 25.72
C ARG A 159 -24.88 -7.72 24.47
N ILE A 160 -25.24 -8.68 23.63
CA ILE A 160 -24.58 -9.00 22.37
C ILE A 160 -25.39 -8.45 21.20
N TRP A 161 -24.70 -7.83 20.25
CA TRP A 161 -25.28 -7.12 19.11
C TRP A 161 -24.89 -7.84 17.82
N HIS A 162 -25.87 -8.24 17.03
CA HIS A 162 -25.69 -8.87 15.73
C HIS A 162 -25.68 -7.81 14.64
N ARG A 163 -24.72 -7.88 13.72
CA ARG A 163 -24.59 -6.94 12.60
C ARG A 163 -25.05 -7.55 11.29
N ARG A 164 -25.62 -6.73 10.40
CA ARG A 164 -25.93 -7.08 9.01
C ARG A 164 -24.62 -7.20 8.23
N GLY A 165 -24.32 -8.39 7.71
CA GLY A 165 -23.17 -8.65 6.84
C GLY A 165 -22.27 -9.80 7.33
N GLY A 166 -21.88 -10.68 6.42
CA GLY A 166 -21.01 -11.81 6.69
C GLY A 166 -19.54 -11.42 6.84
N LEU A 167 -18.85 -12.10 7.77
CA LEU A 167 -17.42 -12.09 8.09
C LEU A 167 -16.53 -11.05 7.36
N CYS A 168 -16.49 -9.80 7.83
CA CYS A 168 -15.33 -8.94 7.62
C CYS A 168 -14.17 -9.42 8.51
N ARG A 169 -13.52 -10.54 8.13
CA ARG A 169 -12.38 -11.13 8.86
C ARG A 169 -11.19 -10.15 9.02
N TRP A 170 -11.16 -9.10 8.20
CA TRP A 170 -10.16 -8.03 8.21
C TRP A 170 -10.28 -7.03 9.37
N LEU A 171 -11.40 -6.97 10.10
CA LEU A 171 -11.60 -5.99 11.18
C LEU A 171 -11.09 -6.47 12.57
N SER A 172 -10.64 -7.73 12.67
CA SER A 172 -10.52 -8.45 13.95
C SER A 172 -9.38 -7.98 14.87
N THR A 173 -8.31 -7.38 14.33
CA THR A 173 -7.10 -7.11 15.15
C THR A 173 -6.96 -5.68 15.65
N ALA A 174 -7.65 -4.70 15.06
CA ALA A 174 -7.42 -3.27 15.36
C ALA A 174 -8.50 -2.60 16.26
N MET A 175 -9.62 -3.28 16.55
CA MET A 175 -10.79 -2.65 17.18
C MET A 175 -11.18 -3.26 18.53
N ARG A 176 -10.21 -3.35 19.46
CA ARG A 176 -10.53 -3.40 20.90
C ARG A 176 -10.38 -2.01 21.49
N ARG A 177 -11.47 -1.23 21.51
CA ARG A 177 -11.60 -0.06 22.39
C ARG A 177 -12.77 -0.30 23.35
N PRO A 178 -12.56 -0.24 24.68
CA PRO A 178 -13.67 -0.23 25.63
C PRO A 178 -14.48 1.07 25.46
N GLY A 179 -15.80 0.97 25.38
CA GLY A 179 -16.70 2.09 25.69
C GLY A 179 -17.17 3.02 24.56
N ARG A 180 -17.01 2.69 23.25
CA ARG A 180 -17.66 3.47 22.18
C ARG A 180 -18.33 2.57 21.14
N LEU A 181 -19.66 2.69 21.06
CA LEU A 181 -20.48 2.14 19.98
C LEU A 181 -20.56 3.20 18.88
N CYS A 182 -19.81 3.04 17.79
CA CYS A 182 -19.99 3.89 16.62
C CYS A 182 -21.19 3.36 15.81
N TRP A 183 -22.17 4.24 15.59
CA TRP A 183 -23.27 4.06 14.67
C TRP A 183 -22.77 4.33 13.26
N TRP A 184 -23.13 3.48 12.28
CA TRP A 184 -22.66 3.64 10.91
C TRP A 184 -23.81 3.44 9.91
N THR A 185 -24.03 4.43 9.05
CA THR A 185 -24.89 4.38 7.84
C THR A 185 -24.02 4.63 6.61
N VAL A 186 -24.29 3.93 5.49
CA VAL A 186 -23.60 4.21 4.21
C VAL A 186 -24.29 5.43 3.62
N SER A 187 -23.57 6.54 3.49
CA SER A 187 -24.01 7.65 2.64
C SER A 187 -22.85 8.03 1.74
N VAL A 188 -23.05 7.84 0.44
CA VAL A 188 -22.17 8.38 -0.59
C VAL A 188 -22.58 9.85 -0.75
N PRO A 189 -21.66 10.82 -0.64
CA PRO A 189 -21.97 12.20 -1.00
C PRO A 189 -22.30 12.23 -2.50
N GLU A 190 -23.51 12.64 -2.86
CA GLU A 190 -23.74 13.16 -4.22
C GLU A 190 -22.89 14.43 -4.38
N GLN A 191 -22.18 14.52 -5.51
CA GLN A 191 -21.63 15.79 -6.00
C GLN A 191 -22.75 16.60 -6.64
#